data_AF-E1QR87-F1
#
_entry.id   AF-E1QR87-F1
#
_cell.length_a   1.000
_cell.length_b   1.000
_cell.length_c   1.000
_cell.angle_alpha   90.00
_cell.angle_beta   90.00
_cell.angle_gamma   90.00
#
_symmetry.space_group_name_H-M   'P 1'
#
loop_
_entity.id
_entity.type
_entity.pdbx_description
1 polymer ?
#
loop_
_entity_poly.entity_id
_entity_poly.type
_entity_poly.pdbx_seq_one_letter_code
_entity_poly.pdbx_strand_id
1 'polypeptide(L)'
;MKVIINGREVGDEYTGCALCGDNRRTGTYLSIDGTLRCKVCGKPWSGAYQEVAGARLYFCCGDHYKEFRRIIQRAIAVGNIGRVKTVLISISGGERSVRVEDYDGKVVTINESMFNLTEQ
;
A
#
# COMPACT_ATOMS: atom_id res chain seq x y z
N MET A 1 0.36 -13.44 2.32
CA MET A 1 -0.51 -12.27 2.47
C MET A 1 -1.03 -11.87 1.10
N LYS A 2 -2.33 -11.65 0.94
CA LYS A 2 -2.94 -11.02 -0.23
C LYS A 2 -3.28 -9.57 0.08
N VAL A 3 -3.14 -8.67 -0.89
CA VAL A 3 -3.53 -7.27 -0.74
C VAL A 3 -4.60 -6.93 -1.76
N ILE A 4 -5.70 -6.36 -1.31
CA ILE A 4 -6.88 -6.06 -2.13
C ILE A 4 -7.23 -4.59 -1.92
N ILE A 5 -7.23 -3.81 -3.00
CA ILE A 5 -7.60 -2.38 -2.98
C ILE A 5 -8.89 -2.20 -3.76
N ASN A 6 -9.93 -1.68 -3.12
CA ASN A 6 -11.27 -1.48 -3.72
C ASN A 6 -11.77 -2.72 -4.51
N GLY A 7 -11.55 -3.92 -3.94
CA GLY A 7 -11.97 -5.20 -4.54
C GLY A 7 -10.99 -5.82 -5.55
N ARG A 8 -9.88 -5.15 -5.89
CA ARG A 8 -8.87 -5.65 -6.84
C ARG A 8 -7.62 -6.14 -6.12
N GLU A 9 -7.14 -7.35 -6.43
CA GLU A 9 -5.86 -7.86 -5.92
C GLU A 9 -4.68 -7.07 -6.52
N VAL A 10 -3.73 -6.70 -5.66
CA VAL A 10 -2.54 -5.91 -5.98
C VAL A 10 -1.31 -6.44 -5.25
N GLY A 11 -0.13 -5.95 -5.63
CA GLY A 11 1.13 -6.28 -4.95
C GLY A 11 2.17 -6.95 -5.84
N ASP A 12 1.98 -6.93 -7.16
CA ASP A 12 3.01 -7.25 -8.14
C ASP A 12 3.18 -6.10 -9.15
N GLU A 13 4.17 -6.20 -10.02
CA GLU A 13 4.49 -5.15 -10.99
C GLU A 13 3.39 -4.88 -12.04
N TYR A 14 2.53 -5.87 -12.30
CA TYR A 14 1.42 -5.79 -13.26
C TYR A 14 0.13 -5.28 -12.59
N THR A 15 -0.18 -5.81 -11.41
CA THR A 15 -1.37 -5.45 -10.63
C THR A 15 -1.19 -4.13 -9.88
N GLY A 16 0.05 -3.71 -9.63
CA GLY A 16 0.42 -2.40 -9.11
C GLY A 16 0.84 -2.41 -7.65
N CYS A 17 1.16 -1.21 -7.15
CA CYS A 17 1.68 -1.00 -5.81
C CYS A 17 0.73 -1.55 -4.74
N ALA A 18 1.27 -2.28 -3.75
CA ALA A 18 0.49 -2.84 -2.65
C ALA A 18 -0.21 -1.80 -1.75
N LEU A 19 0.14 -0.51 -1.85
CA LEU A 19 -0.51 0.54 -1.07
C LEU A 19 -1.52 1.38 -1.89
N CYS A 20 -1.16 1.78 -3.11
CA CYS A 20 -2.00 2.68 -3.91
C CYS A 20 -2.66 1.99 -5.13
N GLY A 21 -2.27 0.76 -5.45
CA GLY A 21 -2.80 -0.03 -6.56
C GLY A 21 -2.31 0.39 -7.94
N ASP A 22 -1.65 1.54 -8.06
CA ASP A 22 -1.19 2.01 -9.35
C ASP A 22 0.04 1.24 -9.84
N ASN A 23 0.07 0.93 -11.14
CA ASN A 23 1.22 0.30 -11.81
C ASN A 23 1.96 1.32 -12.68
N ARG A 24 3.09 0.90 -13.26
CA ARG A 24 3.96 1.81 -14.03
C ARG A 24 3.26 2.41 -15.26
N ARG A 25 2.23 1.76 -15.81
CA ARG A 25 1.55 2.23 -17.03
C ARG A 25 0.46 3.26 -16.72
N THR A 26 -0.30 3.04 -15.64
CA THR A 26 -1.45 3.89 -15.29
C THR A 26 -1.07 4.99 -14.29
N GLY A 27 -0.12 4.69 -13.41
CA GLY A 27 0.16 5.44 -12.20
C GLY A 27 1.37 6.36 -12.24
N THR A 28 1.90 6.68 -13.43
CA THR A 28 3.09 7.54 -13.56
C THR A 28 2.86 8.74 -14.46
N TYR A 29 3.53 9.85 -14.16
CA TYR A 29 3.72 10.98 -15.07
C TYR A 29 5.21 11.32 -15.21
N LEU A 30 5.59 11.95 -16.31
CA LEU A 30 6.95 12.45 -16.53
C LEU A 30 7.03 13.89 -16.05
N SER A 31 7.91 14.20 -15.10
CA SER A 31 8.16 15.58 -14.66
C SER A 31 9.10 16.32 -15.62
N ILE A 32 9.12 17.65 -15.49
CA ILE A 32 9.99 18.55 -16.28
C ILE A 32 11.48 18.24 -16.13
N ASP A 33 11.89 17.64 -15.00
CA ASP A 33 13.26 17.19 -14.72
C ASP A 33 13.60 15.84 -15.39
N GLY A 34 12.69 15.28 -16.20
CA GLY A 34 12.84 13.98 -16.87
C GLY A 34 12.59 12.77 -15.96
N THR A 35 12.19 12.96 -14.70
CA THR A 35 11.94 11.88 -13.76
C THR A 35 10.54 11.29 -13.94
N LEU A 36 10.44 9.96 -13.97
CA LEU A 36 9.14 9.28 -13.90
C LEU A 36 8.65 9.28 -12.44
N ARG A 37 7.49 9.88 -12.17
CA ARG A 37 6.95 10.06 -10.81
C ARG A 37 5.60 9.39 -10.65
N CYS A 38 5.33 8.91 -9.44
CA CYS A 38 4.03 8.34 -9.09
C CYS A 38 2.95 9.43 -9.09
N LYS A 39 1.81 9.19 -9.75
CA LYS A 39 0.66 10.11 -9.80
C LYS A 39 0.00 10.31 -8.43
N VAL A 40 0.10 9.32 -7.55
CA VAL A 40 -0.54 9.34 -6.23
C VAL A 40 0.27 10.17 -5.23
N CYS A 41 1.59 10.01 -5.22
CA CYS A 41 2.46 10.62 -4.19
C CYS A 41 3.48 11.63 -4.72
N GLY A 42 3.62 11.80 -6.04
CA GLY A 42 4.59 12.71 -6.66
C GLY A 42 6.07 12.32 -6.50
N LYS A 43 6.37 11.26 -5.75
CA LYS A 43 7.74 10.78 -5.55
C LYS A 43 8.27 10.05 -6.79
N PRO A 44 9.59 10.02 -7.01
CA PRO A 44 10.20 9.25 -8.09
C PRO A 44 9.77 7.79 -8.04
N TRP A 45 9.40 7.26 -9.20
CA TRP A 45 9.05 5.86 -9.35
C TRP A 45 10.33 5.02 -9.34
N SER A 46 10.53 4.26 -8.26
CA SER A 46 11.65 3.32 -8.17
C SER A 46 11.24 1.89 -8.52
N GLY A 47 9.98 1.51 -8.24
CA GLY A 47 9.44 0.19 -8.57
C GLY A 47 10.24 -0.96 -7.98
N ALA A 48 9.95 -1.39 -6.75
CA ALA A 48 10.71 -2.44 -6.08
C ALA A 48 9.82 -3.42 -5.34
N TYR A 49 10.25 -4.68 -5.31
CA TYR A 49 9.69 -5.68 -4.40
C TYR A 49 10.33 -5.55 -3.03
N GLN A 50 9.49 -5.56 -1.99
CA GLN A 50 9.90 -5.47 -0.59
C GLN A 50 9.17 -6.52 0.25
N GLU A 51 9.81 -6.99 1.32
CA GLU A 51 9.15 -7.91 2.25
C GLU A 51 8.39 -7.16 3.36
N VAL A 52 7.14 -7.56 3.56
CA VAL A 52 6.28 -7.09 4.66
C VAL A 52 5.51 -8.27 5.23
N ALA A 53 5.66 -8.51 6.54
CA ALA A 53 4.98 -9.60 7.26
C ALA A 53 5.11 -10.98 6.58
N GLY A 54 6.31 -11.29 6.06
CA GLY A 54 6.61 -12.56 5.38
C GLY A 54 6.04 -12.69 3.96
N ALA A 55 5.58 -11.59 3.35
CA ALA A 55 5.16 -11.57 1.95
C ALA A 55 5.99 -10.56 1.14
N ARG A 56 6.38 -10.97 -0.06
CA ARG A 56 7.09 -10.14 -1.03
C ARG A 56 6.07 -9.38 -1.89
N LEU A 57 6.07 -8.05 -1.79
CA LEU A 57 5.08 -7.17 -2.42
C LEU A 57 5.76 -6.06 -3.22
N TYR A 58 5.14 -5.68 -4.33
CA TYR A 58 5.59 -4.58 -5.19
C TYR A 58 5.15 -3.22 -4.68
N PHE A 59 6.05 -2.24 -4.70
CA PHE A 59 5.79 -0.85 -4.35
C PHE A 59 6.33 0.09 -5.41
N CYS A 60 5.59 1.16 -5.71
CA CYS A 60 6.00 2.16 -6.69
C CYS A 60 7.17 3.04 -6.20
N CYS A 61 7.26 3.27 -4.89
CA CYS A 61 8.31 4.07 -4.26
C CYS A 61 8.60 3.58 -2.83
N GLY A 62 9.74 4.00 -2.27
CA GLY A 62 10.14 3.64 -0.91
C GLY A 62 9.20 4.18 0.18
N ASP A 63 8.52 5.30 -0.07
CA ASP A 63 7.62 5.91 0.92
C ASP A 63 6.33 5.11 1.08
N HIS A 64 5.74 4.64 -0.02
CA HIS A 64 4.60 3.72 0.04
C HIS A 64 4.95 2.41 0.75
N TYR A 65 6.16 1.89 0.55
CA TYR A 65 6.64 0.73 1.31
C TYR A 65 6.69 1.03 2.82
N LYS A 66 7.33 2.13 3.23
CA LYS A 66 7.46 2.51 4.64
C LYS A 66 6.10 2.70 5.30
N GLU A 67 5.19 3.37 4.61
CA GLU A 67 3.84 3.64 5.09
C GLU A 67 3.03 2.35 5.23
N PHE A 68 3.01 1.50 4.21
CA PHE A 68 2.34 0.20 4.26
C PHE A 68 2.89 -0.65 5.41
N ARG A 69 4.22 -0.74 5.54
CA ARG A 69 4.87 -1.47 6.63
C ARG A 69 4.42 -0.95 8.01
N ARG A 70 4.37 0.37 8.19
CA ARG A 70 3.93 1.00 9.44
C ARG A 70 2.48 0.62 9.78
N ILE A 71 1.58 0.66 8.80
CA ILE A 71 0.17 0.30 8.99
C ILE A 71 0.03 -1.17 9.39
N ILE A 72 0.73 -2.06 8.69
CA ILE A 72 0.68 -3.50 8.99
C ILE A 72 1.27 -3.80 10.38
N GLN A 73 2.39 -3.18 10.74
CA GLN A 73 2.96 -3.33 12.09
C GLN A 73 2.00 -2.84 13.18
N ARG A 74 1.33 -1.71 12.95
CA ARG A 74 0.31 -1.19 13.87
C ARG A 74 -0.89 -2.15 13.99
N ALA A 75 -1.39 -2.66 12.87
CA ALA A 75 -2.48 -3.64 12.87
C ALA A 75 -2.10 -4.93 13.61
N ILE A 76 -0.86 -5.41 13.42
CA ILE A 76 -0.32 -6.57 14.13
C ILE A 76 -0.26 -6.31 15.64
N ALA A 77 0.25 -5.15 16.06
CA ALA A 77 0.38 -4.81 17.48
C ALA A 77 -1.00 -4.64 18.16
N VAL A 78 -1.90 -3.87 17.56
CA VAL A 78 -3.27 -3.66 18.09
C VAL A 78 -4.06 -4.96 18.08
N GLY A 79 -3.89 -5.75 17.02
CA GLY A 79 -4.60 -6.98 16.81
C GLY A 79 -4.01 -8.19 17.48
N ASN A 80 -2.82 -8.14 18.08
CA ASN A 80 -2.06 -9.35 18.44
C ASN A 80 -2.09 -10.42 17.32
N ILE A 81 -1.88 -10.00 16.07
CA ILE A 81 -1.98 -10.87 14.89
C ILE A 81 -0.68 -11.65 14.73
N GLY A 82 -0.75 -12.98 14.72
CA GLY A 82 0.42 -13.82 14.48
C GLY A 82 0.87 -13.83 13.02
N ARG A 83 -0.07 -14.01 12.08
CA ARG A 83 0.23 -14.12 10.64
C ARG A 83 -0.83 -13.46 9.78
N VAL A 84 -0.43 -12.48 8.99
CA VAL A 84 -1.36 -11.76 8.11
C VAL A 84 -1.73 -12.59 6.88
N LYS A 85 -3.02 -12.83 6.70
CA LYS A 85 -3.60 -13.55 5.57
C LYS A 85 -3.99 -12.59 4.46
N THR A 86 -4.81 -11.59 4.79
CA THR A 86 -5.38 -10.65 3.82
C THR A 86 -5.33 -9.22 4.35
N VAL A 87 -5.02 -8.27 3.46
CA VAL A 87 -5.11 -6.83 3.71
C VAL A 87 -6.11 -6.26 2.71
N LEU A 88 -7.19 -5.67 3.22
CA LEU A 88 -8.25 -5.02 2.46
C LEU A 88 -8.09 -3.51 2.65
N ILE A 89 -7.91 -2.78 1.57
CA ILE A 89 -7.77 -1.33 1.57
C ILE A 89 -8.96 -0.75 0.80
N SER A 90 -9.74 0.09 1.48
CA SER A 90 -10.81 0.86 0.87
C SER A 90 -10.38 2.32 0.79
N ILE A 91 -10.41 2.89 -0.41
CA ILE A 91 -10.08 4.29 -0.67
C ILE A 91 -11.35 5.00 -1.13
N SER A 92 -11.84 5.95 -0.34
CA SER A 92 -13.04 6.74 -0.63
C SER A 92 -12.88 8.16 -0.09
N GLY A 93 -13.12 9.17 -0.93
CA GLY A 93 -13.20 10.58 -0.50
C GLY A 93 -11.95 11.15 0.18
N GLY A 94 -10.75 10.59 -0.07
CA GLY A 94 -9.51 11.00 0.60
C GLY A 94 -9.22 10.30 1.93
N GLU A 95 -10.09 9.39 2.35
CA GLU A 95 -9.86 8.51 3.50
C GLU A 95 -9.45 7.11 3.04
N ARG A 96 -8.62 6.44 3.85
CA ARG A 96 -8.21 5.06 3.64
C ARG A 96 -8.52 4.21 4.86
N SER A 97 -9.38 3.22 4.69
CA SER A 97 -9.61 2.18 5.68
C SER A 97 -8.80 0.95 5.33
N VAL A 98 -7.99 0.46 6.27
CA VAL A 98 -7.17 -0.73 6.11
C VAL A 98 -7.65 -1.79 7.09
N ARG A 99 -8.25 -2.85 6.56
CA ARG A 99 -8.70 -4.01 7.30
C ARG A 99 -7.70 -5.15 7.10
N VAL A 100 -7.16 -5.65 8.20
CA VAL A 100 -6.19 -6.76 8.23
C VAL A 100 -6.86 -7.98 8.82
N GLU A 101 -6.83 -9.09 8.08
CA GLU A 101 -7.35 -10.40 8.48
C GLU A 101 -6.18 -11.38 8.66
N ASP A 102 -6.21 -12.14 9.75
CA ASP A 102 -5.24 -13.21 10.00
C ASP A 102 -5.73 -14.59 9.54
N TYR A 103 -4.92 -15.63 9.76
CA TYR A 103 -5.31 -17.00 9.40
C TYR A 103 -6.32 -17.63 10.36
N ASP A 104 -6.46 -17.09 11.57
CA ASP A 104 -7.36 -17.57 12.62
C ASP A 104 -8.73 -16.85 12.58
N GLY A 105 -8.93 -15.94 11.62
CA GLY A 105 -10.17 -15.20 11.39
C GLY A 105 -10.28 -13.90 12.19
N LYS A 106 -9.22 -13.49 12.90
CA LYS A 106 -9.17 -12.20 13.58
C LYS A 106 -9.10 -11.07 12.56
N VAL A 107 -9.85 -10.02 12.84
CA VAL A 107 -9.95 -8.85 11.97
C VAL A 107 -9.62 -7.60 12.78
N VAL A 108 -8.75 -6.77 12.22
CA VAL A 108 -8.43 -5.44 12.75
C VAL A 108 -8.65 -4.42 11.66
N THR A 109 -9.33 -3.33 11.99
CA THR A 109 -9.51 -2.19 11.08
C THR A 109 -8.73 -1.00 11.61
N ILE A 110 -7.88 -0.44 10.75
CA ILE A 110 -7.12 0.78 10.97
C ILE A 110 -7.64 1.82 9.98
N ASN A 111 -8.23 2.90 10.49
CA ASN A 111 -8.64 4.04 9.68
C ASN A 111 -7.57 5.12 9.75
N GLU A 112 -7.07 5.56 8.60
CA GLU A 112 -6.13 6.68 8.51
C GLU A 112 -6.57 7.59 7.35
N SER A 113 -6.32 8.91 7.50
CA SER A 113 -6.40 9.81 6.37
C SER A 113 -5.41 9.36 5.29
N MET A 114 -5.77 9.49 4.01
CA MET A 114 -4.76 9.35 2.98
C MET A 114 -3.70 10.42 3.18
N PHE A 115 -2.44 10.04 3.03
CA PHE A 115 -1.32 10.96 3.01
C PHE A 115 -1.63 12.14 2.07
N ASN A 116 -1.86 13.33 2.63
CA ASN A 116 -1.75 14.58 1.89
C ASN A 116 -0.25 14.87 1.76
N LEU A 117 0.34 14.45 0.64
CA LEU A 117 1.74 14.77 0.31
C LEU A 117 1.91 16.19 -0.25
N THR A 118 0.87 17.02 -0.19
CA THR A 118 0.91 18.44 -0.56
C THR A 118 1.38 19.35 0.56
N GLU A 119 1.56 18.85 1.78
CA GLU A 119 2.13 19.60 2.91
C GLU A 119 3.51 19.04 3.31
N GLN A 120 4.53 19.29 2.48
CA GLN A 120 5.94 19.27 2.89
C GLN A 120 6.70 20.41 2.20
#